data_AF-A0A414JP82-F1
#
_entry.id   AF-A0A414JP82-F1
#
_cell.length_a   1.000
_cell.length_b   1.000
_cell.length_c   1.000
_cell.angle_alpha   90.00
_cell.angle_beta   90.00
_cell.angle_gamma   90.00
#
_symmetry.space_group_name_H-M   'P 1'
#
loop_
_entity.id
_entity.type
_entity.pdbx_description
1 polymer ?
#
loop_
_entity_poly.entity_id
_entity_poly.type
_entity_poly.pdbx_seq_one_letter_code
_entity_poly.pdbx_strand_id
1 'polypeptide(L)'
;MKCPQCGSEWYSSKEVDKCPFCSYVFLKKESVDFDFLYEQIRVDTEGFKKNLFKSGGLTVKLVTYHSQTVCWDELSSNTRIDWSEDFIEKFQFKLNWNNLSRNPSLPWSIEFIKKFKDKWDWKALSLSESLPWSIQFIRSFSDKWDWEALSSNKSLSLSSGTIISFYNYWDWKVLSKNQSLQLSIDMITTFKDKWNWEALSSNESLPLSVELINSFIDNWDWHYLSINIAHNATNQLIDFFKDRIHWQWGFCSGDYYGSSLHQTIPWSINFLHKYSSYIDRCDMGWELLSSNPNIPIFLCFI
;
A
#
# COMPACT_ATOMS: atom_id res chain seq x y z
N MET A 1 -39.84 -20.28 3.55
CA MET A 1 -40.68 -19.23 4.19
C MET A 1 -42.02 -19.82 4.57
N LYS A 2 -42.68 -19.28 5.60
CA LYS A 2 -44.01 -19.74 6.07
C LYS A 2 -44.93 -18.54 6.27
N CYS A 3 -46.09 -18.55 5.62
CA CYS A 3 -47.06 -17.48 5.80
C CYS A 3 -47.77 -17.61 7.17
N PRO A 4 -47.74 -16.60 8.05
CA PRO A 4 -48.44 -16.65 9.33
C PRO A 4 -49.97 -16.60 9.17
N GLN A 5 -50.48 -16.08 8.05
CA GLN A 5 -51.92 -15.98 7.81
C GLN A 5 -52.52 -17.27 7.23
N CYS A 6 -51.91 -17.85 6.20
CA CYS A 6 -52.47 -19.02 5.49
C CYS A 6 -51.75 -20.33 5.80
N GLY A 7 -50.67 -20.30 6.57
CA GLY A 7 -49.88 -21.47 6.94
C GLY A 7 -49.08 -22.11 5.82
N SER A 8 -49.25 -21.66 4.56
CA SER A 8 -48.54 -22.19 3.39
C SER A 8 -47.04 -22.02 3.54
N GLU A 9 -46.31 -23.05 3.11
CA GLU A 9 -44.84 -23.09 3.12
C GLU A 9 -44.34 -23.16 1.67
N TRP A 10 -43.32 -22.35 1.36
CA TRP A 10 -42.67 -22.36 0.05
C TRP A 10 -41.25 -21.81 0.09
N TYR A 11 -40.57 -21.96 -1.04
CA TYR A 11 -39.19 -21.54 -1.26
C TYR A 11 -39.14 -20.41 -2.28
N SER A 12 -38.31 -19.39 -2.02
CA SER A 12 -38.04 -18.28 -2.95
C SER A 12 -36.55 -17.97 -2.91
N SER A 13 -35.95 -17.68 -4.06
CA SER A 13 -34.56 -17.19 -4.16
C SER A 13 -34.46 -15.66 -4.20
N LYS A 14 -35.60 -14.96 -4.17
CA LYS A 14 -35.70 -13.50 -4.13
C LYS A 14 -36.34 -13.08 -2.82
N GLU A 15 -36.01 -11.87 -2.35
CA GLU A 15 -36.75 -11.23 -1.26
C GLU A 15 -38.24 -11.20 -1.61
N VAL A 16 -39.07 -11.52 -0.62
CA VAL A 16 -40.51 -11.59 -0.78
C VAL A 16 -41.16 -10.63 0.20
N ASP A 17 -41.97 -9.72 -0.33
CA ASP A 17 -42.77 -8.76 0.41
C ASP A 17 -44.24 -9.20 0.55
N LYS A 18 -44.69 -10.17 -0.26
CA LYS A 18 -46.06 -10.69 -0.23
C LYS A 18 -46.13 -12.22 -0.35
N CYS A 19 -47.05 -12.84 0.38
CA CYS A 19 -47.34 -14.27 0.22
C CYS A 19 -47.88 -14.56 -1.18
N PRO A 20 -47.35 -15.56 -1.92
CA PRO A 20 -47.84 -15.90 -3.25
C PRO A 20 -49.16 -16.69 -3.21
N PHE A 21 -49.57 -17.17 -2.04
CA PHE A 21 -50.79 -17.98 -1.86
C PHE A 21 -51.93 -17.23 -1.17
N CYS A 22 -51.70 -16.01 -0.67
CA CYS A 22 -52.76 -15.20 -0.05
C CYS A 22 -52.44 -13.70 -0.09
N SER A 23 -53.32 -12.87 0.47
CA SER A 23 -53.17 -11.42 0.47
C SER A 23 -52.20 -10.86 1.51
N TYR A 24 -51.53 -11.72 2.30
CA TYR A 24 -50.63 -11.30 3.38
C TYR A 24 -49.37 -10.60 2.87
N VAL A 25 -49.01 -9.47 3.49
CA VAL A 25 -47.82 -8.66 3.19
C VAL A 25 -46.89 -8.71 4.40
N PHE A 26 -45.62 -9.00 4.18
CA PHE A 26 -44.62 -9.09 5.24
C PHE A 26 -44.16 -7.68 5.66
N LEU A 27 -44.20 -7.39 6.97
CA LEU A 27 -43.80 -6.10 7.54
C LEU A 27 -42.31 -5.78 7.39
N LYS A 28 -41.49 -6.83 7.21
CA LYS A 28 -40.09 -6.75 6.79
C LYS A 28 -39.92 -7.78 5.68
N LYS A 29 -39.16 -7.44 4.63
CA LYS A 29 -38.78 -8.42 3.60
C LYS A 29 -38.14 -9.62 4.30
N GLU A 30 -38.71 -10.80 4.12
CA GLU A 30 -38.09 -12.03 4.61
C GLU A 30 -36.89 -12.35 3.70
N SER A 31 -35.70 -12.42 4.30
CA SER A 31 -34.50 -12.88 3.62
C SER A 31 -34.53 -14.41 3.50
N VAL A 32 -33.94 -14.91 2.43
CA VAL A 32 -33.81 -16.35 2.20
C VAL A 32 -32.86 -16.93 3.24
N ASP A 33 -33.32 -17.94 3.98
CA ASP A 33 -32.43 -18.78 4.80
C ASP A 33 -31.59 -19.64 3.86
N PHE A 34 -30.45 -19.10 3.44
CA PHE A 34 -29.51 -19.78 2.58
C PHE A 34 -28.97 -21.06 3.23
N ASP A 35 -28.89 -21.13 4.58
CA ASP A 35 -28.41 -22.33 5.27
C ASP A 35 -29.30 -23.53 4.95
N PHE A 36 -30.63 -23.34 4.97
CA PHE A 36 -31.58 -24.39 4.62
C PHE A 36 -31.47 -24.83 3.14
N LEU A 37 -31.30 -23.89 2.21
CA LEU A 37 -31.12 -24.21 0.79
C LEU A 37 -29.85 -25.04 0.57
N TYR A 38 -28.76 -24.69 1.26
CA TYR A 38 -27.49 -25.41 1.12
C TYR A 38 -27.48 -26.77 1.82
N GLU A 39 -28.27 -26.97 2.88
CA GLU A 39 -28.49 -28.29 3.50
C GLU A 39 -29.34 -29.23 2.63
N GLN A 40 -30.32 -28.70 1.89
CA GLN A 40 -31.26 -29.50 1.07
C GLN A 40 -30.80 -29.73 -0.37
N ILE A 41 -30.00 -28.82 -0.93
CA ILE A 41 -29.31 -29.10 -2.19
C ILE A 41 -28.34 -30.23 -1.89
N ARG A 42 -28.57 -31.43 -2.46
CA ARG A 42 -27.53 -32.46 -2.54
C ARG A 42 -26.34 -31.85 -3.25
N VAL A 43 -25.41 -31.29 -2.47
CA VAL A 43 -24.20 -30.70 -2.99
C VAL A 43 -23.27 -31.86 -3.34
N ASP A 44 -23.62 -32.64 -4.36
CA ASP A 44 -22.86 -33.83 -4.75
C ASP A 44 -21.89 -33.52 -5.90
N THR A 45 -21.92 -32.29 -6.44
CA THR A 45 -20.94 -31.84 -7.41
C THR A 45 -19.83 -31.04 -6.72
N GLU A 46 -18.60 -31.54 -6.80
CA GLU A 46 -17.41 -30.84 -6.28
C GLU A 46 -17.32 -29.39 -6.79
N GLY A 47 -17.73 -29.16 -8.04
CA GLY A 47 -17.76 -27.82 -8.66
C GLY A 47 -18.65 -26.83 -7.91
N PHE A 48 -19.82 -27.27 -7.43
CA PHE A 48 -20.71 -26.39 -6.66
C PHE A 48 -20.13 -26.07 -5.28
N LYS A 49 -19.57 -27.05 -4.56
CA LYS A 49 -18.88 -26.81 -3.27
C LYS A 49 -17.76 -25.79 -3.42
N LYS A 50 -16.91 -25.99 -4.44
CA LYS A 50 -15.78 -25.10 -4.71
C LYS A 50 -16.22 -23.66 -4.99
N ASN A 51 -17.33 -23.48 -5.71
CA ASN A 51 -17.86 -22.15 -6.00
C ASN A 51 -18.61 -21.54 -4.81
N LEU A 52 -19.26 -22.36 -4.00
CA LEU A 52 -19.95 -21.94 -2.79
C LEU A 52 -18.98 -21.30 -1.79
N PHE A 53 -17.83 -21.94 -1.53
CA PHE A 53 -16.82 -21.40 -0.61
C PHE A 53 -16.07 -20.16 -1.13
N LYS A 54 -16.31 -19.78 -2.39
CA LYS A 54 -15.85 -18.52 -3.00
C LYS A 54 -16.92 -17.42 -3.01
N SER A 55 -18.14 -17.75 -2.61
CA SER A 55 -19.22 -16.78 -2.43
C SER A 55 -19.11 -16.09 -1.06
N GLY A 56 -19.80 -14.96 -0.89
CA GLY A 56 -19.74 -14.19 0.36
C GLY A 56 -20.73 -14.60 1.44
N GLY A 57 -21.81 -15.29 1.07
CA GLY A 57 -22.89 -15.69 1.98
C GLY A 57 -22.61 -16.96 2.79
N LEU A 58 -21.38 -17.14 3.29
CA LEU A 58 -21.00 -18.34 4.04
C LEU A 58 -21.27 -18.14 5.54
N THR A 59 -22.19 -18.92 6.10
CA THR A 59 -22.46 -18.91 7.54
C THR A 59 -21.60 -19.93 8.29
N VAL A 60 -21.50 -19.75 9.61
CA VAL A 60 -20.88 -20.73 10.52
C VAL A 60 -21.52 -22.12 10.40
N LYS A 61 -22.85 -22.20 10.24
CA LYS A 61 -23.58 -23.48 10.15
C LYS A 61 -23.16 -24.24 8.89
N LEU A 62 -23.18 -23.56 7.75
CA LEU A 62 -22.81 -24.13 6.45
C LEU A 62 -21.38 -24.68 6.45
N VAL A 63 -20.43 -23.91 6.98
CA VAL A 63 -19.02 -24.33 7.08
C VAL A 63 -18.84 -25.47 8.08
N THR A 64 -19.66 -25.54 9.14
CA THR A 64 -19.67 -26.68 10.06
C THR A 64 -20.10 -27.96 9.35
N TYR A 65 -21.21 -27.89 8.60
CA TYR A 65 -21.78 -29.02 7.87
C TYR A 65 -20.79 -29.58 6.84
N HIS A 66 -20.10 -28.70 6.11
CA HIS A 66 -19.13 -29.09 5.08
C HIS A 66 -17.67 -29.12 5.55
N SER A 67 -17.41 -29.20 6.86
CA SER A 67 -16.06 -28.98 7.40
C SER A 67 -14.99 -30.00 6.96
N GLN A 68 -15.40 -31.13 6.36
CA GLN A 68 -14.51 -32.13 5.75
C GLN A 68 -14.17 -31.85 4.28
N THR A 69 -14.98 -31.06 3.59
CA THR A 69 -14.81 -30.74 2.15
C THR A 69 -14.40 -29.31 1.88
N VAL A 70 -14.44 -28.45 2.91
CA VAL A 70 -13.97 -27.06 2.82
C VAL A 70 -12.46 -27.04 2.61
N CYS A 71 -12.01 -26.32 1.59
CA CYS A 71 -10.61 -25.93 1.46
C CYS A 71 -10.34 -24.74 2.40
N TRP A 72 -9.69 -25.01 3.54
CA TRP A 72 -9.46 -24.00 4.58
C TRP A 72 -8.53 -22.87 4.13
N ASP A 73 -7.59 -23.16 3.22
CA ASP A 73 -6.70 -22.16 2.64
C ASP A 73 -7.48 -21.16 1.78
N GLU A 74 -8.32 -21.66 0.85
CA GLU A 74 -9.18 -20.83 0.00
C GLU A 74 -10.16 -20.01 0.86
N LEU A 75 -10.79 -20.65 1.84
CA LEU A 75 -11.71 -19.99 2.77
C LEU A 75 -11.02 -18.84 3.50
N SER A 76 -9.83 -19.07 4.08
CA SER A 76 -9.09 -18.07 4.86
C SER A 76 -8.66 -16.85 4.03
N SER A 77 -8.45 -17.04 2.72
CA SER A 77 -8.15 -15.95 1.78
C SER A 77 -9.37 -15.22 1.22
N ASN A 78 -10.58 -15.71 1.51
CA ASN A 78 -11.80 -15.17 0.91
C ASN A 78 -12.17 -13.82 1.55
N THR A 79 -12.19 -12.78 0.72
CA THR A 79 -12.51 -11.39 1.10
C THR A 79 -14.00 -11.06 1.04
N ARG A 80 -14.84 -12.00 0.58
CA ARG A 80 -16.29 -11.83 0.44
C ARG A 80 -17.07 -12.33 1.66
N ILE A 81 -16.42 -13.11 2.52
CA ILE A 81 -17.03 -13.61 3.75
C ILE A 81 -17.19 -12.44 4.72
N ASP A 82 -18.36 -12.36 5.35
CA ASP A 82 -18.58 -11.51 6.51
C ASP A 82 -17.96 -12.17 7.75
N TRP A 83 -16.66 -11.92 7.94
CA TRP A 83 -15.90 -12.54 9.02
C TRP A 83 -16.31 -11.97 10.38
N SER A 84 -16.66 -12.86 11.29
CA SER A 84 -16.87 -12.53 12.71
C SER A 84 -15.81 -13.18 13.60
N GLU A 85 -15.56 -12.60 14.77
CA GLU A 85 -14.65 -13.21 15.75
C GLU A 85 -15.12 -14.61 16.16
N ASP A 86 -16.43 -14.83 16.30
CA ASP A 86 -17.02 -16.14 16.63
C ASP A 86 -16.73 -17.20 15.55
N PHE A 87 -16.77 -16.79 14.27
CA PHE A 87 -16.41 -17.66 13.17
C PHE A 87 -14.94 -18.08 13.27
N ILE A 88 -14.05 -17.11 13.47
CA ILE A 88 -12.60 -17.35 13.59
C ILE A 88 -12.31 -18.22 14.80
N GLU A 89 -12.92 -17.94 15.94
CA GLU A 89 -12.72 -18.68 17.19
C GLU A 89 -13.15 -20.14 17.06
N LYS A 90 -14.31 -20.39 16.44
CA LYS A 90 -14.83 -21.74 16.24
C LYS A 90 -13.92 -22.59 15.34
N PHE A 91 -13.32 -21.99 14.32
CA PHE A 91 -12.52 -22.72 13.32
C PHE A 91 -11.01 -22.44 13.41
N GLN A 92 -10.54 -21.86 14.51
CA GLN A 92 -9.15 -21.39 14.69
C GLN A 92 -8.06 -22.45 14.47
N PHE A 93 -8.38 -23.74 14.60
CA PHE A 93 -7.44 -24.85 14.40
C PHE A 93 -7.44 -25.39 12.96
N LYS A 94 -8.40 -24.96 12.15
CA LYS A 94 -8.51 -25.35 10.74
C LYS A 94 -8.15 -24.21 9.79
N LEU A 95 -8.42 -22.97 10.19
CA LEU A 95 -8.12 -21.78 9.41
C LEU A 95 -6.61 -21.60 9.20
N ASN A 96 -6.24 -21.11 8.02
CA ASN A 96 -4.87 -20.78 7.67
C ASN A 96 -4.56 -19.34 8.10
N TRP A 97 -3.79 -19.22 9.17
CA TRP A 97 -3.45 -17.93 9.77
C TRP A 97 -2.54 -17.04 8.91
N ASN A 98 -1.71 -17.63 8.04
CA ASN A 98 -0.92 -16.88 7.07
C ASN A 98 -1.84 -16.17 6.05
N ASN A 99 -2.86 -16.88 5.55
CA ASN A 99 -3.85 -16.30 4.64
C ASN A 99 -4.76 -15.28 5.35
N LEU A 100 -5.21 -15.59 6.57
CA LEU A 100 -6.00 -14.65 7.38
C LEU A 100 -5.23 -13.36 7.65
N SER A 101 -3.92 -13.43 7.96
CA SER A 101 -3.10 -12.24 8.24
C SER A 101 -2.99 -11.29 7.04
N ARG A 102 -3.21 -11.78 5.82
CA ARG A 102 -3.24 -10.99 4.58
C ARG A 102 -4.65 -10.59 4.15
N ASN A 103 -5.68 -10.99 4.89
CA ASN A 103 -7.07 -10.80 4.49
C ASN A 103 -7.58 -9.42 4.96
N PRO A 104 -7.86 -8.48 4.04
CA PRO A 104 -8.34 -7.14 4.40
C PRO A 104 -9.77 -7.13 4.95
N SER A 105 -10.54 -8.20 4.74
CA SER A 105 -11.97 -8.27 5.12
C SER A 105 -12.20 -8.80 6.55
N LEU A 106 -11.13 -9.04 7.31
CA LEU A 106 -11.28 -9.40 8.71
C LEU A 106 -11.75 -8.19 9.54
N PRO A 107 -12.45 -8.44 10.67
CA PRO A 107 -12.90 -7.39 11.58
C PRO A 107 -11.71 -6.87 12.42
N TRP A 108 -10.74 -6.24 11.76
CA TRP A 108 -9.50 -5.82 12.39
C TRP A 108 -9.76 -4.83 13.53
N SER A 109 -9.38 -5.24 14.74
CA SER A 109 -9.33 -4.40 15.93
C SER A 109 -8.11 -4.77 16.76
N ILE A 110 -7.64 -3.85 17.61
CA ILE A 110 -6.47 -4.12 18.47
C ILE A 110 -6.76 -5.31 19.41
N GLU A 111 -7.98 -5.40 19.97
CA GLU A 111 -8.37 -6.51 20.85
C GLU A 111 -8.49 -7.83 20.08
N PHE A 112 -9.01 -7.83 18.85
CA PHE A 112 -9.05 -9.02 17.99
C PHE A 112 -7.64 -9.55 17.69
N ILE A 113 -6.70 -8.65 17.36
CA ILE A 113 -5.31 -9.01 17.10
C ILE A 113 -4.67 -9.58 18.35
N LYS A 114 -4.90 -8.94 19.51
CA LYS A 114 -4.41 -9.39 20.82
C LYS A 114 -4.93 -10.77 21.21
N LYS A 115 -6.20 -11.07 20.94
CA LYS A 115 -6.85 -12.36 21.23
C LYS A 115 -6.13 -13.54 20.55
N PHE A 116 -5.65 -13.34 19.33
CA PHE A 116 -4.97 -14.36 18.52
C PHE A 116 -3.49 -14.04 18.23
N LYS A 117 -2.85 -13.26 19.10
CA LYS A 117 -1.50 -12.70 18.89
C LYS A 117 -0.41 -13.71 18.52
N ASP A 118 -0.53 -14.96 18.96
CA ASP A 118 0.48 -16.00 18.76
C ASP A 118 0.20 -16.85 17.50
N LYS A 119 -0.90 -16.58 16.80
CA LYS A 119 -1.27 -17.26 15.56
C LYS A 119 -1.03 -16.42 14.31
N TRP A 120 -1.07 -15.10 14.43
CA TRP A 120 -0.85 -14.19 13.31
C TRP A 120 0.55 -14.29 12.71
N ASP A 121 0.63 -14.16 11.38
CA ASP A 121 1.88 -13.85 10.69
C ASP A 121 2.16 -12.35 10.83
N TRP A 122 3.05 -12.01 11.75
CA TRP A 122 3.39 -10.62 12.06
C TRP A 122 4.10 -9.90 10.93
N LYS A 123 4.79 -10.61 10.04
CA LYS A 123 5.38 -9.99 8.85
C LYS A 123 4.29 -9.57 7.87
N ALA A 124 3.29 -10.42 7.65
CA ALA A 124 2.12 -10.08 6.85
C ALA A 124 1.34 -8.92 7.47
N LEU A 125 1.11 -8.94 8.79
CA LEU A 125 0.45 -7.84 9.48
C LEU A 125 1.25 -6.52 9.38
N SER A 126 2.58 -6.57 9.44
CA SER A 126 3.45 -5.39 9.32
C SER A 126 3.33 -4.69 7.96
N LEU A 127 2.94 -5.42 6.90
CA LEU A 127 2.70 -4.86 5.56
C LEU A 127 1.23 -4.48 5.33
N SER A 128 0.35 -4.74 6.29
CA SER A 128 -1.08 -4.61 6.07
C SER A 128 -1.52 -3.14 6.02
N GLU A 129 -2.35 -2.84 5.04
CA GLU A 129 -2.97 -1.53 4.86
C GLU A 129 -4.32 -1.40 5.60
N SER A 130 -4.89 -2.53 6.04
CA SER A 130 -6.24 -2.60 6.64
C SER A 130 -6.22 -2.56 8.17
N LEU A 131 -5.04 -2.52 8.79
CA LEU A 131 -4.94 -2.48 10.24
C LEU A 131 -5.22 -1.09 10.80
N PRO A 132 -5.80 -0.99 12.02
CA PRO A 132 -6.04 0.28 12.70
C PRO A 132 -4.74 0.82 13.32
N TRP A 133 -3.82 1.26 12.46
CA TRP A 133 -2.51 1.77 12.88
C TRP A 133 -2.64 2.94 13.85
N SER A 134 -1.95 2.82 14.98
CA SER A 134 -1.78 3.89 15.96
C SER A 134 -0.46 3.69 16.70
N ILE A 135 0.07 4.76 17.30
CA ILE A 135 1.32 4.67 18.07
C ILE A 135 1.19 3.70 19.26
N GLN A 136 0.00 3.64 19.89
CA GLN A 136 -0.29 2.71 20.98
C GLN A 136 -0.34 1.27 20.47
N PHE A 137 -0.91 1.04 19.28
CA PHE A 137 -0.94 -0.28 18.68
C PHE A 137 0.46 -0.79 18.33
N ILE A 138 1.30 0.06 17.71
CA ILE A 138 2.70 -0.28 17.41
C ILE A 138 3.45 -0.61 18.71
N ARG A 139 3.30 0.22 19.74
CA ARG A 139 3.95 0.01 21.04
C ARG A 139 3.56 -1.31 21.70
N SER A 140 2.28 -1.66 21.65
CA SER A 140 1.72 -2.84 22.32
C SER A 140 2.29 -4.16 21.81
N PHE A 141 2.82 -4.18 20.60
CA PHE A 141 3.38 -5.36 19.94
C PHE A 141 4.75 -5.09 19.33
N SER A 142 5.51 -4.16 19.91
CA SER A 142 6.83 -3.73 19.41
C SER A 142 7.84 -4.87 19.26
N ASP A 143 7.70 -5.93 20.06
CA ASP A 143 8.51 -7.15 20.02
C ASP A 143 8.09 -8.13 18.93
N LYS A 144 6.88 -8.00 18.39
CA LYS A 144 6.32 -8.93 17.39
C LYS A 144 6.38 -8.38 15.98
N TRP A 145 6.35 -7.05 15.81
CA TRP A 145 6.41 -6.45 14.48
C TRP A 145 7.70 -6.78 13.72
N ASP A 146 7.54 -7.01 12.42
CA ASP A 146 8.67 -7.04 11.49
C ASP A 146 8.97 -5.58 11.11
N TRP A 147 10.01 -5.01 11.70
CA TRP A 147 10.33 -3.60 11.57
C TRP A 147 10.89 -3.22 10.20
N GLU A 148 11.49 -4.16 9.46
CA GLU A 148 11.87 -3.93 8.07
C GLU A 148 10.61 -3.77 7.21
N ALA A 149 9.63 -4.67 7.39
CA ALA A 149 8.34 -4.59 6.74
C ALA A 149 7.57 -3.31 7.11
N LEU A 150 7.51 -2.95 8.41
CA LEU A 150 6.88 -1.70 8.84
C LEU A 150 7.57 -0.47 8.24
N SER A 151 8.92 -0.46 8.15
CA SER A 151 9.67 0.63 7.51
C SER A 151 9.28 0.83 6.04
N SER A 152 8.84 -0.22 5.35
CA SER A 152 8.37 -0.16 3.96
C SER A 152 6.87 0.09 3.80
N ASN A 153 6.10 0.05 4.90
CA ASN A 153 4.65 0.13 4.84
C ASN A 153 4.18 1.55 4.50
N LYS A 154 3.54 1.69 3.35
CA LYS A 154 3.06 2.97 2.80
C LYS A 154 1.78 3.49 3.46
N SER A 155 1.00 2.60 4.07
CA SER A 155 -0.27 2.91 4.73
C SER A 155 -0.09 3.34 6.19
N LEU A 156 1.13 3.20 6.72
CA LEU A 156 1.45 3.65 8.06
C LEU A 156 1.78 5.15 8.02
N SER A 157 0.89 5.97 8.59
CA SER A 157 1.14 7.40 8.74
C SER A 157 2.22 7.64 9.80
N LEU A 158 3.46 7.68 9.33
CA LEU A 158 4.64 7.92 10.15
C LEU A 158 4.81 9.41 10.42
N SER A 159 4.28 9.87 11.56
CA SER A 159 4.63 11.18 12.10
C SER A 159 6.06 11.20 12.63
N SER A 160 6.68 12.38 12.72
CA SER A 160 7.99 12.54 13.38
C SER A 160 7.99 11.98 14.80
N GLY A 161 6.89 12.14 15.55
CA GLY A 161 6.75 11.57 16.89
C GLY A 161 6.78 10.04 16.91
N THR A 162 6.23 9.38 15.89
CA THR A 162 6.27 7.92 15.73
C THR A 162 7.69 7.46 15.42
N ILE A 163 8.38 8.11 14.49
CA ILE A 163 9.77 7.80 14.15
C ILE A 163 10.67 7.94 15.39
N ILE A 164 10.56 9.06 16.11
CA ILE A 164 11.32 9.33 17.33
C ILE A 164 11.05 8.27 18.40
N SER A 165 9.79 7.91 18.62
CA SER A 165 9.42 6.95 19.67
C SER A 165 10.01 5.55 19.48
N PHE A 166 10.31 5.16 18.24
CA PHE A 166 10.80 3.82 17.90
C PHE A 166 12.11 3.87 17.10
N TYR A 167 12.92 4.90 17.30
CA TYR A 167 14.11 5.20 16.48
C TYR A 167 15.16 4.06 16.42
N ASN A 168 15.20 3.18 17.43
CA ASN A 168 16.10 2.02 17.44
C ASN A 168 15.55 0.79 16.71
N TYR A 169 14.25 0.77 16.44
CA TYR A 169 13.60 -0.38 15.83
C TYR A 169 13.54 -0.28 14.32
N TRP A 170 13.36 0.94 13.79
CA TRP A 170 13.25 1.14 12.36
C TRP A 170 14.46 0.65 11.58
N ASP A 171 14.21 -0.03 10.46
CA ASP A 171 15.22 -0.19 9.42
C ASP A 171 15.37 1.14 8.68
N TRP A 172 16.46 1.85 8.96
CA TRP A 172 16.74 3.17 8.39
C TRP A 172 17.09 3.13 6.91
N LYS A 173 17.65 2.03 6.41
CA LYS A 173 17.95 1.88 4.98
C LYS A 173 16.64 1.78 4.18
N VAL A 174 15.67 1.03 4.70
CA VAL A 174 14.34 0.90 4.10
C VAL A 174 13.54 2.19 4.26
N LEU A 175 13.53 2.80 5.45
CA LEU A 175 12.85 4.09 5.67
C LEU A 175 13.37 5.18 4.74
N SER A 176 14.68 5.24 4.51
CA SER A 176 15.28 6.26 3.62
C SER A 176 14.72 6.21 2.20
N LYS A 177 14.27 5.04 1.74
CA LYS A 177 13.66 4.83 0.42
C LYS A 177 12.14 4.99 0.42
N ASN A 178 11.51 5.10 1.59
CA ASN A 178 10.06 5.12 1.69
C ASN A 178 9.52 6.49 1.26
N GLN A 179 8.98 6.56 0.05
CA GLN A 179 8.38 7.76 -0.53
C GLN A 179 7.04 8.14 0.12
N SER A 180 6.40 7.25 0.88
CA SER A 180 5.16 7.57 1.60
C SER A 180 5.42 8.25 2.95
N LEU A 181 6.68 8.27 3.41
CA LEU A 181 7.08 8.97 4.61
C LEU A 181 7.08 10.48 4.37
N GLN A 182 6.36 11.21 5.21
CA GLN A 182 6.39 12.68 5.23
C GLN A 182 7.68 13.13 5.93
N LEU A 183 8.77 13.17 5.17
CA LEU A 183 10.06 13.64 5.65
C LEU A 183 10.00 15.14 5.99
N SER A 184 10.59 15.51 7.12
CA SER A 184 10.79 16.91 7.51
C SER A 184 12.27 17.19 7.76
N ILE A 185 12.68 18.44 7.61
CA ILE A 185 14.07 18.88 7.88
C ILE A 185 14.46 18.54 9.32
N ASP A 186 13.56 18.76 10.29
CA ASP A 186 13.78 18.41 11.70
C ASP A 186 14.02 16.90 11.89
N MET A 187 13.23 16.06 11.21
CA MET A 187 13.39 14.60 11.29
C MET A 187 14.72 14.15 10.71
N ILE A 188 15.11 14.70 9.54
CA ILE A 188 16.39 14.41 8.89
C ILE A 188 17.53 14.84 9.80
N THR A 189 17.46 16.05 10.34
CA THR A 189 18.49 16.63 11.22
C THR A 189 18.65 15.85 12.51
N THR A 190 17.53 15.48 13.16
CA THR A 190 17.54 14.74 14.43
C THR A 190 18.22 13.37 14.30
N PHE A 191 18.07 12.72 13.15
CA PHE A 191 18.56 11.36 12.91
C PHE A 191 19.60 11.28 11.78
N LYS A 192 20.34 12.36 11.55
CA LYS A 192 21.31 12.51 10.46
C LYS A 192 22.30 11.34 10.31
N ASP A 193 22.70 10.72 11.42
CA ASP A 193 23.70 9.64 11.44
C ASP A 193 23.08 8.25 11.19
N LYS A 194 21.74 8.15 11.12
CA LYS A 194 21.02 6.91 10.88
C LYS A 194 20.50 6.78 9.46
N TRP A 195 20.18 7.91 8.83
CA TRP A 195 19.69 7.93 7.45
C TRP A 195 20.73 7.35 6.48
N ASN A 196 20.24 6.59 5.50
CA ASN A 196 21.04 6.22 4.35
C ASN A 196 20.95 7.37 3.33
N TRP A 197 22.02 8.16 3.26
CA TRP A 197 22.06 9.39 2.45
C TRP A 197 21.96 9.15 0.95
N GLU A 198 22.53 8.05 0.45
CA GLU A 198 22.37 7.64 -0.95
C GLU A 198 20.89 7.39 -1.30
N ALA A 199 20.19 6.64 -0.44
CA ALA A 199 18.77 6.38 -0.58
C ALA A 199 17.93 7.66 -0.45
N LEU A 200 18.24 8.54 0.51
CA LEU A 200 17.56 9.83 0.64
C LEU A 200 17.80 10.73 -0.58
N SER A 201 19.02 10.77 -1.12
CA SER A 201 19.34 11.51 -2.35
C SER A 201 18.43 11.10 -3.51
N SER A 202 18.14 9.80 -3.64
CA SER A 202 17.24 9.26 -4.67
C SER A 202 15.74 9.32 -4.32
N ASN A 203 15.37 9.75 -3.11
CA ASN A 203 13.98 9.72 -2.65
C ASN A 203 13.20 10.94 -3.19
N GLU A 204 12.28 10.69 -4.12
CA GLU A 204 11.45 11.72 -4.76
C GLU A 204 10.54 12.49 -3.80
N SER A 205 10.26 11.95 -2.61
CA SER A 205 9.48 12.63 -1.56
C SER A 205 10.33 13.48 -0.62
N LEU A 206 11.64 13.60 -0.89
CA LEU A 206 12.53 14.46 -0.10
C LEU A 206 12.07 15.93 -0.19
N PRO A 207 11.92 16.65 0.93
CA PRO A 207 11.52 18.06 0.93
C PRO A 207 12.69 18.94 0.48
N LEU A 208 12.97 18.96 -0.82
CA LEU A 208 14.08 19.69 -1.42
C LEU A 208 14.00 21.18 -1.06
N SER A 209 15.02 21.66 -0.34
CA SER A 209 15.20 23.07 -0.03
C SER A 209 16.67 23.41 0.04
N VAL A 210 16.99 24.69 -0.19
CA VAL A 210 18.37 25.18 -0.05
C VAL A 210 18.88 24.93 1.37
N GLU A 211 18.04 25.17 2.38
CA GLU A 211 18.37 24.95 3.79
C GLU A 211 18.75 23.49 4.05
N LEU A 212 17.92 22.53 3.63
CA LEU A 212 18.15 21.12 3.86
C LEU A 212 19.43 20.63 3.19
N ILE A 213 19.58 20.94 1.89
CA ILE A 213 20.71 20.45 1.11
C ILE A 213 22.02 21.06 1.63
N ASN A 214 22.03 22.37 1.90
CA ASN A 214 23.22 23.06 2.37
C ASN A 214 23.64 22.62 3.79
N SER A 215 22.69 22.27 4.65
CA SER A 215 22.99 21.81 6.02
C SER A 215 23.75 20.48 6.06
N PHE A 216 23.62 19.65 5.01
CA PHE A 216 24.22 18.31 4.94
C PHE A 216 24.99 18.11 3.62
N ILE A 217 25.65 19.17 3.16
CA ILE A 217 26.16 19.26 1.80
C ILE A 217 27.12 18.13 1.40
N ASP A 218 27.89 17.61 2.35
CA ASP A 218 28.88 16.55 2.16
C ASP A 218 28.31 15.14 2.39
N ASN A 219 27.11 15.04 2.97
CA ASN A 219 26.45 13.76 3.18
C ASN A 219 25.71 13.27 1.94
N TRP A 220 25.19 14.20 1.13
CA TRP A 220 24.40 13.87 -0.05
C TRP A 220 25.23 13.15 -1.10
N ASP A 221 24.68 12.06 -1.62
CA ASP A 221 25.14 11.52 -2.90
C ASP A 221 24.69 12.47 -4.02
N TRP A 222 25.64 13.23 -4.57
CA TRP A 222 25.37 14.23 -5.61
C TRP A 222 25.03 13.61 -6.96
N HIS A 223 25.37 12.35 -7.22
CA HIS A 223 24.91 11.67 -8.43
C HIS A 223 23.39 11.48 -8.37
N TYR A 224 22.89 10.87 -7.30
CA TYR A 224 21.45 10.64 -7.14
C TYR A 224 20.67 11.93 -6.83
N LEU A 225 21.23 12.83 -6.02
CA LEU A 225 20.56 14.08 -5.67
C LEU A 225 20.41 14.99 -6.90
N SER A 226 21.38 15.00 -7.82
CA SER A 226 21.27 15.80 -9.05
C SER A 226 20.11 15.31 -9.94
N ILE A 227 19.87 14.01 -10.00
CA ILE A 227 18.71 13.42 -10.70
C ILE A 227 17.40 13.87 -10.03
N ASN A 228 17.34 13.81 -8.70
CA ASN A 228 16.15 14.23 -7.94
C ASN A 228 15.87 15.74 -8.09
N ILE A 229 16.91 16.58 -7.99
CA ILE A 229 16.83 18.03 -8.22
C ILE A 229 16.28 18.32 -9.62
N ALA A 230 16.75 17.61 -10.64
CA ALA A 230 16.29 17.82 -12.00
C ALA A 230 14.78 17.52 -12.20
N HIS A 231 14.24 16.55 -11.46
CA HIS A 231 12.83 16.20 -11.54
C HIS A 231 11.92 17.14 -10.74
N ASN A 232 12.36 17.57 -9.56
CA ASN A 232 11.45 18.07 -8.53
C ASN A 232 11.79 19.46 -7.98
N ALA A 233 12.90 20.08 -8.38
CA ALA A 233 13.36 21.33 -7.79
C ALA A 233 12.91 22.60 -8.54
N THR A 234 12.97 23.72 -7.83
CA THR A 234 12.77 25.06 -8.40
C THR A 234 14.05 25.60 -9.05
N ASN A 235 13.91 26.55 -9.98
CA ASN A 235 15.06 27.25 -10.57
C ASN A 235 15.98 27.90 -9.51
N GLN A 236 15.43 28.35 -8.38
CA GLN A 236 16.20 28.94 -7.29
C GLN A 236 17.14 27.91 -6.65
N LEU A 237 16.68 26.66 -6.45
CA LEU A 237 17.50 25.61 -5.88
C LEU A 237 18.59 25.17 -6.86
N ILE A 238 18.24 25.04 -8.15
CA ILE A 238 19.22 24.76 -9.22
C ILE A 238 20.28 25.86 -9.27
N ASP A 239 19.87 27.14 -9.24
CA ASP A 239 20.78 28.27 -9.23
C ASP A 239 21.78 28.23 -8.07
N PHE A 240 21.31 27.86 -6.88
CA PHE A 240 22.14 27.83 -5.69
C PHE A 240 23.19 26.71 -5.75
N PHE A 241 22.83 25.54 -6.31
CA PHE A 241 23.71 24.36 -6.34
C PHE A 241 24.31 24.04 -7.71
N LYS A 242 24.18 24.93 -8.70
CA LYS A 242 24.66 24.72 -10.08
C LYS A 242 26.10 24.24 -10.20
N ASP A 243 26.99 24.65 -9.30
CA ASP A 243 28.41 24.25 -9.33
C ASP A 243 28.67 22.84 -8.76
N ARG A 244 27.71 22.27 -8.02
CA ARG A 244 27.78 20.91 -7.45
C ARG A 244 26.88 19.91 -8.16
N ILE A 245 25.85 20.40 -8.84
CA ILE A 245 24.98 19.56 -9.66
C ILE A 245 25.84 18.84 -10.71
N HIS A 246 25.69 17.53 -10.76
CA HIS A 246 26.23 16.72 -11.82
C HIS A 246 25.31 16.81 -13.04
N TRP A 247 25.51 17.86 -13.84
CA TRP A 247 24.66 18.22 -14.99
C TRP A 247 24.48 17.07 -15.98
N GLN A 248 25.54 16.29 -16.24
CA GLN A 248 25.48 15.15 -17.14
C GLN A 248 24.42 14.12 -16.70
N TRP A 249 24.33 13.83 -15.42
CA TRP A 249 23.43 12.79 -14.89
C TRP A 249 22.03 13.33 -14.61
N GLY A 250 21.92 14.51 -14.02
CA GLY A 250 20.63 15.10 -13.68
C GLY A 250 19.86 15.64 -14.90
N PHE A 251 20.56 16.25 -15.85
CA PHE A 251 19.93 17.07 -16.89
C PHE A 251 20.21 16.58 -18.30
N CYS A 252 21.38 16.00 -18.56
CA CYS A 252 21.74 15.59 -19.92
C CYS A 252 21.52 14.10 -20.21
N SER A 253 21.43 13.21 -19.24
CA SER A 253 21.43 11.77 -19.56
C SER A 253 20.14 11.34 -20.27
N GLY A 254 20.31 10.80 -21.49
CA GLY A 254 19.27 10.09 -22.23
C GLY A 254 19.45 8.59 -22.06
N ASP A 255 18.33 7.90 -21.75
CA ASP A 255 18.01 6.46 -21.78
C ASP A 255 19.02 5.38 -21.33
N TYR A 256 20.28 5.68 -21.03
CA TYR A 256 21.28 4.66 -20.65
C TYR A 256 20.95 3.96 -19.32
N TYR A 257 20.12 4.57 -18.47
CA TYR A 257 19.64 4.02 -17.20
C TYR A 257 18.10 3.99 -17.06
N GLY A 258 17.34 4.19 -18.15
CA GLY A 258 15.92 3.84 -18.21
C GLY A 258 14.90 4.76 -17.53
N SER A 259 15.26 5.96 -17.11
CA SER A 259 14.28 6.99 -16.71
C SER A 259 14.20 8.07 -17.78
N SER A 260 12.99 8.34 -18.28
CA SER A 260 12.67 9.39 -19.25
C SER A 260 12.86 10.81 -18.66
N LEU A 261 14.09 11.16 -18.26
CA LEU A 261 14.52 12.45 -17.71
C LEU A 261 14.16 13.64 -18.60
N HIS A 262 13.98 13.34 -19.89
CA HIS A 262 13.66 14.26 -20.95
C HIS A 262 12.25 14.88 -20.92
N GLN A 263 11.31 14.30 -20.16
CA GLN A 263 9.90 14.72 -20.16
C GLN A 263 9.51 15.67 -19.01
N THR A 264 10.30 15.75 -17.94
CA THR A 264 9.93 16.50 -16.72
C THR A 264 10.58 17.87 -16.63
N ILE A 265 11.70 18.10 -17.32
CA ILE A 265 12.42 19.37 -17.29
C ILE A 265 11.83 20.31 -18.36
N PRO A 266 11.33 21.51 -17.99
CA PRO A 266 10.88 22.49 -18.95
C PRO A 266 12.10 23.15 -19.61
N TRP A 267 12.61 22.52 -20.67
CA TRP A 267 13.72 22.96 -21.51
C TRP A 267 13.41 24.24 -22.30
N SER A 268 13.17 25.33 -21.59
CA SER A 268 12.97 26.65 -22.18
C SER A 268 14.28 27.22 -22.71
N ILE A 269 14.20 28.10 -23.71
CA ILE A 269 15.35 28.86 -24.24
C ILE A 269 16.12 29.54 -23.12
N ASN A 270 15.39 30.16 -22.19
CA ASN A 270 15.96 30.86 -21.06
C ASN A 270 16.73 29.93 -20.12
N PHE A 271 16.24 28.69 -19.92
CA PHE A 271 16.95 27.70 -19.11
C PHE A 271 18.26 27.28 -19.79
N LEU A 272 18.20 26.93 -21.08
CA LEU A 272 19.38 26.53 -21.86
C LEU A 272 20.41 27.64 -21.94
N HIS A 273 20.03 28.88 -22.25
CA HIS A 273 20.94 30.02 -22.27
C HIS A 273 21.59 30.26 -20.91
N LYS A 274 20.83 30.11 -19.83
CA LYS A 274 21.32 30.38 -18.48
C LYS A 274 22.34 29.35 -18.01
N TYR A 275 22.15 28.08 -18.39
CA TYR A 275 22.98 26.96 -17.92
C TYR A 275 23.86 26.34 -19.01
N SER A 276 23.95 26.95 -20.20
CA SER A 276 24.72 26.45 -21.35
C SER A 276 26.15 26.10 -20.98
N SER A 277 26.86 27.00 -20.29
CA SER A 277 28.25 26.76 -19.87
C SER A 277 28.44 25.55 -18.93
N TYR A 278 27.40 25.11 -18.24
CA TYR A 278 27.43 23.90 -17.40
C TYR A 278 27.10 22.65 -18.21
N ILE A 279 26.19 22.78 -19.18
CA ILE A 279 25.86 21.74 -20.16
C ILE A 279 27.08 21.48 -21.08
N ASP A 280 27.77 22.52 -21.53
CA ASP A 280 28.98 22.48 -22.37
C ASP A 280 30.12 21.69 -21.73
N ARG A 281 30.22 21.75 -20.39
CA ARG A 281 31.24 21.01 -19.63
C ARG A 281 30.95 19.51 -19.57
N CYS A 282 29.78 19.08 -20.01
CA CYS A 282 29.45 17.67 -20.12
C CYS A 282 29.88 17.18 -21.51
N ASP A 283 30.78 16.20 -21.58
CA ASP A 283 31.37 15.70 -22.84
C ASP A 283 30.33 15.32 -23.91
N MET A 284 29.11 14.95 -23.51
CA MET A 284 27.98 14.61 -24.40
C MET A 284 26.72 15.46 -24.12
N GLY A 285 26.84 16.59 -23.43
CA GLY A 285 25.70 17.38 -22.93
C GLY A 285 24.71 17.75 -24.03
N TRP A 286 25.19 18.42 -25.08
CA TRP A 286 24.37 18.82 -26.22
C TRP A 286 23.97 17.68 -27.13
N GLU A 287 24.81 16.65 -27.28
CA GLU A 287 24.48 15.47 -28.07
C GLU A 287 23.26 14.75 -27.48
N LEU A 288 23.27 14.52 -26.17
CA LEU A 288 22.16 13.89 -25.46
C LEU A 288 20.91 14.78 -25.44
N LEU A 289 21.05 16.10 -25.28
CA LEU A 289 19.91 17.02 -25.39
C LEU A 289 19.32 17.04 -26.79
N SER A 290 20.14 16.99 -27.84
CA SER A 290 19.67 16.97 -29.24
C SER A 290 18.92 15.69 -29.59
N SER A 291 19.14 14.60 -28.84
CA SER A 291 18.40 13.34 -28.98
C SER A 291 17.02 13.35 -28.30
N ASN A 292 16.72 14.38 -27.50
CA ASN A 292 15.46 14.52 -26.78
C ASN A 292 14.34 15.00 -27.72
N PRO A 293 13.31 14.17 -27.99
CA PRO A 293 12.23 14.52 -28.91
C PRO A 293 11.35 15.69 -28.44
N ASN A 294 11.43 16.07 -27.16
CA ASN A 294 10.68 17.19 -26.58
C ASN A 294 11.45 18.52 -26.59
N ILE A 295 12.74 18.52 -26.97
CA ILE A 295 13.52 19.75 -27.14
C ILE A 295 13.39 20.16 -28.61
N PRO A 296 12.77 21.30 -28.93
CA PRO A 296 12.74 21.79 -30.29
C PRO A 296 14.17 21.92 -30.85
N ILE A 297 14.43 21.25 -31.97
CA ILE A 297 15.77 21.15 -32.60
C ILE A 297 16.44 22.52 -32.78
N PHE A 298 15.66 23.60 -32.99
CA PHE A 298 16.20 24.96 -33.12
C PHE A 298 16.89 25.51 -31.86
N LEU A 299 16.60 24.93 -30.67
CA LEU A 299 17.23 25.29 -29.41
C LEU A 299 18.63 24.69 -29.23
N CYS A 300 18.99 23.68 -30.03
CA CYS A 300 20.31 23.05 -29.98
C CYS A 300 21.36 23.80 -30.83
N PHE A 301 20.97 24.89 -31.50
CA PHE A 301 21.83 25.70 -32.38
C PHE A 301 22.18 27.09 -31.81
N ILE A 302 21.93 27.30 -30.52
CA ILE A 302 22.23 28.57 -29.80
C ILE A 302 23.38 28.34 -28.83
#